data_AF-A0A6G2DXE3-F1
#
_entry.id   AF-A0A6G2DXE3-F1
#
_cell.length_a   1.000
_cell.length_b   1.000
_cell.length_c   1.000
_cell.angle_alpha   90.00
_cell.angle_beta   90.00
_cell.angle_gamma   90.00
#
_symmetry.space_group_name_H-M   'P 1'
#
loop_
_entity.id
_entity.type
_entity.pdbx_description
1 polymer ?
#
loop_
_entity_poly.entity_id
_entity_poly.type
_entity_poly.pdbx_seq_one_letter_code
_entity_poly.pdbx_strand_id
1 'polypeptide(L)' 'LMQANRLLDGGALNRIVLYVTALMEVKSSMGVIVAAPTAGACAALPGAVIAMAESMNLSEEEMAKAMLGSGLIGVFIAT' A
#
# COMPACT_ATOMS: atom_id res chain seq x y z
N LEU A 1 -17.26 -5.38 -8.08
CA LEU A 1 -17.21 -4.30 -9.11
C LEU A 1 -15.97 -4.44 -10.00
N MET A 2 -14.79 -4.53 -9.40
CA MET A 2 -13.51 -4.69 -10.09
C MET A 2 -13.43 -5.99 -10.93
N GLN A 3 -13.77 -7.14 -10.34
CA GLN A 3 -13.84 -8.43 -11.08
C GLN A 3 -14.95 -8.48 -12.14
N ALA A 4 -15.98 -7.65 -12.02
CA ALA A 4 -17.09 -7.57 -12.97
C ALA A 4 -16.81 -6.58 -14.11
N ASN A 5 -15.59 -6.03 -14.18
CA ASN A 5 -15.13 -5.07 -15.19
C ASN A 5 -16.05 -3.84 -15.34
N ARG A 6 -16.65 -3.37 -14.24
CA ARG A 6 -17.55 -2.21 -14.21
C ARG A 6 -16.87 -0.90 -13.78
N LEU A 7 -15.57 -0.93 -13.52
CA LEU A 7 -14.76 0.24 -13.17
C LEU A 7 -13.96 0.69 -14.40
N LEU A 8 -13.46 1.93 -14.39
CA LEU A 8 -12.44 2.35 -15.35
C LEU A 8 -11.23 1.43 -15.24
N ASP A 9 -10.63 1.08 -16.39
CA ASP A 9 -9.43 0.24 -16.41
C ASP A 9 -8.21 1.05 -15.97
N GLY A 10 -7.93 1.00 -14.67
CA GLY A 10 -6.74 1.57 -14.05
C GLY A 10 -5.62 0.56 -13.86
N GLY A 11 -5.76 -0.68 -14.37
CA GLY A 11 -4.79 -1.75 -14.12
C GLY A 11 -4.44 -1.90 -12.64
N ALA A 12 -3.15 -1.86 -12.32
CA ALA A 12 -2.65 -1.98 -10.95
C ALA A 12 -3.15 -0.87 -10.01
N LEU A 13 -3.50 0.32 -10.53
CA LEU A 13 -4.03 1.43 -9.72
C LEU A 13 -5.34 1.05 -9.02
N ASN A 14 -6.21 0.28 -9.68
CA ASN A 14 -7.45 -0.17 -9.05
C ASN A 14 -7.19 -1.05 -7.83
N ARG A 15 -6.13 -1.88 -7.87
CA ARG A 15 -5.73 -2.73 -6.74
C ARG A 15 -5.08 -1.91 -5.63
N ILE A 16 -4.26 -0.93 -5.99
CA ILE A 16 -3.67 0.02 -5.02
C ILE A 16 -4.77 0.76 -4.26
N VAL A 17 -5.74 1.34 -4.98
CA VAL A 17 -6.86 2.06 -4.37
C VAL A 17 -7.63 1.14 -3.42
N LEU A 18 -7.95 -0.10 -3.84
CA LEU A 18 -8.61 -1.08 -2.98
C LEU A 18 -7.85 -1.32 -1.67
N TYR A 19 -6.55 -1.60 -1.75
CA TYR A 19 -5.74 -1.94 -0.58
C TYR A 19 -5.55 -0.74 0.35
N VAL A 20 -5.26 0.44 -0.22
CA VAL A 20 -5.10 1.67 0.55
C VAL A 20 -6.40 2.05 1.25
N THR A 21 -7.54 1.96 0.56
CA THR A 21 -8.85 2.23 1.16
C THR A 21 -9.15 1.25 2.29
N ALA A 22 -8.95 -0.05 2.09
CA ALA A 22 -9.19 -1.05 3.13
C ALA A 22 -8.35 -0.79 4.39
N LEU A 23 -7.05 -0.51 4.23
CA LEU A 23 -6.17 -0.17 5.36
C LEU A 23 -6.58 1.14 6.06
N MET A 24 -7.01 2.15 5.30
CA MET A 24 -7.50 3.42 5.85
C MET A 24 -8.83 3.27 6.60
N GLU A 25 -9.68 2.33 6.20
CA GLU A 25 -10.92 2.00 6.93
C GLU A 25 -10.60 1.33 8.27
N VAL A 26 -9.63 0.40 8.31
CA VAL A 26 -9.16 -0.22 9.57
C VAL A 26 -8.60 0.84 10.52
N LYS A 27 -7.77 1.76 10.01
CA LYS A 27 -7.27 2.91 10.79
C LYS A 27 -8.42 3.78 11.31
N SER A 28 -9.37 4.14 10.45
CA SER A 28 -10.48 5.04 10.81
C SER A 28 -11.45 4.41 11.83
N SER A 29 -11.53 3.07 11.85
CA SER A 29 -12.29 2.29 12.82
C SER A 29 -11.51 1.99 14.12
N MET A 30 -10.36 2.64 14.34
CA MET A 30 -9.47 2.42 15.49
C MET A 30 -8.98 0.97 15.62
N GLY A 31 -8.85 0.25 14.50
CA GLY A 31 -8.24 -1.06 14.46
C GLY A 31 -6.73 -1.03 14.69
N VAL A 32 -6.12 -2.21 14.74
CA VAL A 32 -4.66 -2.35 14.88
C VAL A 32 -3.99 -2.00 13.55
N ILE A 33 -3.07 -1.05 13.58
CA ILE A 33 -2.33 -0.57 12.41
C ILE A 33 -0.84 -0.44 12.70
N VAL A 34 -0.03 -0.53 11.64
CA VAL A 34 1.41 -0.26 11.69
C VAL A 34 1.65 1.13 11.08
N ALA A 35 2.35 2.01 11.80
CA ALA A 35 2.66 3.34 11.29
C ALA A 35 3.64 3.27 10.10
N ALA A 36 3.35 4.02 9.03
CA ALA A 36 4.18 4.07 7.82
C ALA A 36 3.99 5.41 7.06
N PRO A 37 4.56 6.55 7.50
CA PRO A 37 5.37 6.73 8.72
C PRO A 37 4.55 7.11 9.97
N THR A 38 3.31 7.57 9.81
CA THR A 38 2.41 7.92 10.92
C THR A 38 1.11 7.12 10.82
N ALA A 39 0.30 7.14 11.88
CA ALA A 39 -1.04 6.59 11.82
C ALA A 39 -1.88 7.24 10.71
N GLY A 40 -1.68 8.54 10.45
CA GLY A 40 -2.38 9.30 9.42
C GLY A 40 -2.22 8.72 8.02
N ALA A 41 -0.99 8.31 7.69
CA ALA A 41 -0.55 7.93 6.34
C ALA A 41 -0.22 6.42 6.19
N CYS A 42 -0.58 5.59 7.18
CA CYS A 42 -0.12 4.21 7.31
C CYS A 42 -0.46 3.26 6.15
N ALA A 43 -1.37 3.62 5.26
CA ALA A 43 -1.84 2.74 4.19
C ALA A 43 -1.13 2.98 2.85
N ALA A 44 -0.68 4.20 2.56
CA ALA A 44 -0.27 4.59 1.22
C ALA A 44 0.92 3.76 0.72
N LEU A 45 2.00 3.74 1.52
CA LEU A 45 3.20 2.99 1.19
C LEU A 45 2.95 1.47 1.13
N PRO A 46 2.42 0.81 2.19
CA PRO A 46 2.26 -0.63 2.14
C PRO A 46 1.20 -1.09 1.14
N GLY A 47 0.09 -0.35 1.01
CA GLY A 47 -0.95 -0.64 0.03
C GLY A 47 -0.44 -0.54 -1.40
N ALA A 48 0.39 0.46 -1.71
CA ALA A 48 0.98 0.61 -3.04
C ALA A 48 2.01 -0.48 -3.35
N VAL A 49 2.94 -0.75 -2.43
CA VAL A 49 4.00 -1.74 -2.63
C VAL A 49 3.43 -3.14 -2.82
N ILE A 50 2.51 -3.56 -1.94
CA ILE A 50 1.92 -4.90 -2.01
C ILE A 50 1.09 -5.05 -3.29
N ALA A 51 0.21 -4.09 -3.59
CA ALA A 51 -0.62 -4.17 -4.79
C ALA A 51 0.19 -4.19 -6.10
N MET A 52 1.28 -3.42 -6.17
CA MET A 52 2.17 -3.41 -7.34
C MET A 52 2.93 -4.73 -7.46
N ALA A 53 3.52 -5.20 -6.37
CA ALA A 53 4.29 -6.44 -6.38
C ALA A 53 3.43 -7.65 -6.76
N GLU A 54 2.20 -7.74 -6.25
CA GLU A 54 1.24 -8.78 -6.66
C GLU A 54 0.83 -8.64 -8.14
N SER A 55 0.66 -7.41 -8.64
CA SER A 55 0.35 -7.17 -10.06
C SER A 55 1.51 -7.54 -10.99
N MET A 56 2.74 -7.52 -10.48
CA MET A 56 3.96 -7.88 -11.19
C MET A 56 4.41 -9.34 -10.93
N ASN A 57 3.67 -10.11 -10.10
CA ASN A 57 4.03 -11.45 -9.64
C ASN A 57 5.42 -11.54 -8.97
N LEU A 58 5.77 -10.52 -8.17
CA LEU A 58 7.03 -10.47 -7.42
C LEU A 58 6.91 -11.21 -6.08
N SER A 59 8.07 -11.62 -5.56
CA SER A 59 8.15 -12.33 -4.28
C SER A 59 7.95 -11.41 -3.08
N GLU A 60 7.59 -12.00 -1.92
CA GLU A 60 7.55 -11.27 -0.65
C GLU A 60 8.92 -10.67 -0.27
N GLU A 61 10.02 -11.32 -0.67
CA GLU A 61 11.37 -10.80 -0.44
C GLU A 61 11.59 -9.47 -1.20
N GLU A 62 11.09 -9.37 -2.43
CA GLU A 62 11.14 -8.13 -3.21
C GLU A 62 10.24 -7.05 -2.62
N MET A 63 9.07 -7.42 -2.10
CA MET A 63 8.21 -6.49 -1.36
C MET A 63 8.93 -5.95 -0.11
N ALA A 64 9.57 -6.82 0.67
CA ALA A 64 10.33 -6.42 1.84
C ALA A 64 11.50 -5.50 1.50
N LYS A 65 12.23 -5.77 0.40
CA LYS A 65 13.29 -4.88 -0.11
C LYS A 65 12.75 -3.50 -0.50
N ALA A 66 11.58 -3.43 -1.14
CA ALA A 66 10.93 -2.17 -1.47
C ALA A 66 10.49 -1.38 -0.22
N MET A 67 9.96 -2.07 0.80
CA MET A 67 9.64 -1.47 2.11
C MET A 67 10.90 -0.94 2.81
N LEU A 68 12.01 -1.68 2.76
CA LEU A 68 13.28 -1.24 3.34
C LEU A 68 13.82 0.00 2.62
N GLY A 69 13.81 -0.01 1.29
CA GLY A 69 14.26 1.13 0.46
C GLY A 69 13.42 2.39 0.71
N SER A 70 12.09 2.25 0.82
CA SER A 70 11.21 3.38 1.18
C SER A 70 11.42 3.88 2.61
N GLY A 71 11.75 2.99 3.55
CA GLY A 71 12.17 3.36 4.90
C GLY A 71 13.40 4.26 4.91
N LEU A 72 14.41 3.96 4.08
CA LEU A 72 15.60 4.81 3.93
C LEU A 72 15.25 6.21 3.40
N ILE A 73 14.33 6.31 2.43
CA ILE A 73 13.82 7.62 1.98
C ILE A 73 13.13 8.35 3.13
N GLY A 74 12.36 7.63 3.96
CA GLY A 74 11.75 8.18 5.17
C GLY A 74 12.77 8.79 6.14
N VAL A 75 13.93 8.16 6.32
CA VAL A 75 15.02 8.71 7.14
C VAL A 75 15.50 10.05 6.59
N PHE A 76 15.74 10.15 5.28
CA PHE A 76 16.17 11.41 4.66
C PHE A 76 15.13 12.54 4.78
N ILE A 77 13.83 12.23 4.75
CA ILE A 77 12.77 13.24 4.89
C ILE A 77 12.55 13.65 6.35
N ALA A 78 12.77 12.73 7.29
CA ALA A 78 12.55 12.99 8.71
C ALA A 78 13.68 13.79 9.40
N THR A 79 14.82 13.96 8.72
CA THR A 79 15.98 14.71 9.22
C THR A 79 15.83 16.19 8.92
#